data_AF-A0A8J2QI60-F1
#
_entry.id   AF-A0A8J2QI60-F1
#
_cell.length_a   1.000
_cell.length_b   1.000
_cell.length_c   1.000
_cell.angle_alpha   90.00
_cell.angle_beta   90.00
_cell.angle_gamma   90.00
#
_symmetry.space_group_name_H-M   'P 1'
#
loop_
_entity.id
_entity.type
_entity.pdbx_description
1 polymer ?
#
loop_
_entity_poly.entity_id
_entity_poly.type
_entity_poly.pdbx_seq_one_letter_code
_entity_poly.pdbx_strand_id
1 'polypeptide(L)'
;MVRTYKPKTDRKNINEENIEDAIREVLSKTLSIRKAADKYSIKTATLQHRIEKTRKSFEATRILSTNEASSSLPAESFLSQEESSLSQAGPSSPQIAPSMEMAKIASSSAHTTTAALSSHTATATSSNIYGSKYTIAHVFSIEQEKALTQYLLNCSKMHYGITLRQLLTLAYEFAESSGCNYPKPWKKTNALEKIGQLASGRETQN
;
A
#
# COMPACT_ATOMS: atom_id res chain seq x y z
N MET A 1 -33.76 10.77 -25.65
CA MET A 1 -33.14 9.76 -26.55
C MET A 1 -32.02 9.05 -25.81
N VAL A 2 -31.83 7.74 -26.02
CA VAL A 2 -30.73 6.99 -25.39
C VAL A 2 -29.44 7.20 -26.18
N ARG A 3 -28.37 7.63 -25.51
CA ARG A 3 -27.04 7.82 -26.10
C ARG A 3 -26.30 6.49 -26.23
N THR A 4 -26.02 6.04 -27.45
CA THR A 4 -25.14 4.90 -27.72
C THR A 4 -23.68 5.35 -27.75
N TYR A 5 -22.94 5.03 -26.68
CA TYR A 5 -21.54 5.42 -26.54
C TYR A 5 -20.61 4.56 -27.42
N LYS A 6 -19.78 5.21 -28.24
CA LYS A 6 -18.67 4.58 -28.97
C LYS A 6 -17.34 4.89 -28.25
N PRO A 7 -16.56 3.89 -27.80
CA PRO A 7 -15.29 4.13 -27.11
C PRO A 7 -14.21 4.65 -28.06
N LYS A 8 -13.29 5.48 -27.54
CA LYS A 8 -12.16 6.06 -28.31
C LYS A 8 -10.90 5.18 -28.36
N THR A 9 -10.95 3.93 -27.89
CA THR A 9 -9.72 3.11 -27.77
C THR A 9 -10.01 1.62 -27.74
N ASP A 10 -9.23 0.86 -28.50
CA ASP A 10 -9.38 -0.60 -28.67
C ASP A 10 -8.76 -1.43 -27.53
N ARG A 11 -8.62 -0.86 -26.32
CA ARG A 11 -8.11 -1.55 -25.11
C ARG A 11 -8.90 -2.80 -24.71
N LYS A 12 -10.09 -3.00 -25.29
CA LYS A 12 -10.93 -4.18 -25.12
C LYS A 12 -10.58 -5.29 -26.11
N ASN A 13 -9.99 -4.97 -27.26
CA ASN A 13 -9.54 -5.95 -28.23
C ASN A 13 -8.27 -6.63 -27.68
N ILE A 14 -8.43 -7.87 -27.22
CA ILE A 14 -7.34 -8.73 -26.77
C ILE A 14 -7.56 -10.06 -27.48
N ASN A 15 -6.51 -10.59 -28.11
CA ASN A 15 -6.57 -11.86 -28.81
C ASN A 15 -6.75 -12.99 -27.77
N GLU A 16 -7.91 -13.65 -27.77
CA GLU A 16 -8.21 -14.71 -26.81
C GLU A 16 -7.34 -15.96 -27.07
N GLU A 17 -7.03 -16.28 -28.33
CA GLU A 17 -6.10 -17.35 -28.73
C GLU A 17 -4.72 -17.20 -28.04
N ASN A 18 -4.13 -16.00 -28.08
CA ASN A 18 -2.88 -15.69 -27.38
C ASN A 18 -3.00 -15.87 -25.86
N ILE A 19 -4.19 -15.62 -25.27
CA ILE A 19 -4.45 -15.82 -23.83
C ILE A 19 -4.51 -17.32 -23.52
N GLU A 20 -5.26 -18.09 -24.30
CA GLU A 20 -5.41 -19.54 -24.12
C GLU A 20 -4.05 -20.24 -24.21
N ASP A 21 -3.25 -19.94 -25.23
CA ASP A 21 -1.88 -20.44 -25.38
C ASP A 21 -0.99 -20.10 -24.18
N ALA A 22 -0.99 -18.84 -23.75
CA ALA A 22 -0.19 -18.41 -22.61
C ALA A 22 -0.64 -19.11 -21.30
N ILE A 23 -1.93 -19.40 -21.13
CA ILE A 23 -2.44 -20.18 -19.98
C ILE A 23 -1.98 -21.64 -20.10
N ARG A 24 -2.06 -22.26 -21.29
CA ARG A 24 -1.61 -23.64 -21.52
C ARG A 24 -0.13 -23.82 -21.18
N GLU A 25 0.75 -22.90 -21.62
CA GLU A 25 2.19 -22.95 -21.31
C GLU A 25 2.50 -22.71 -19.83
N VAL A 26 1.78 -21.80 -19.17
CA VAL A 26 1.99 -21.55 -17.73
C VAL A 26 1.47 -22.69 -16.86
N LEU A 27 0.33 -23.31 -17.19
CA LEU A 27 -0.22 -24.44 -16.44
C LEU A 27 0.62 -25.72 -16.63
N SER A 28 1.17 -25.95 -17.82
CA SER A 28 2.16 -27.00 -18.08
C SER A 28 3.55 -26.69 -17.52
N LYS A 29 3.74 -25.52 -16.88
CA LYS A 29 4.98 -25.05 -16.23
C LYS A 29 6.18 -24.91 -17.19
N THR A 30 5.96 -24.78 -18.50
CA THR A 30 7.04 -24.62 -19.48
C THR A 30 7.67 -23.22 -19.42
N LEU A 31 6.86 -22.18 -19.23
CA LEU A 31 7.29 -20.80 -19.06
C LEU A 31 6.74 -20.20 -17.76
N SER A 32 7.51 -19.25 -17.20
CA SER A 32 6.99 -18.41 -16.12
C SER A 32 5.99 -17.39 -16.65
N ILE A 33 5.04 -16.96 -15.81
CA ILE A 33 3.98 -15.99 -16.15
C ILE A 33 4.55 -14.74 -16.86
N ARG A 34 5.74 -14.29 -16.46
CA ARG A 34 6.39 -13.11 -17.04
C ARG A 34 6.90 -13.42 -18.47
N LYS A 35 7.63 -14.52 -18.66
CA LYS A 35 8.11 -14.96 -19.98
C LYS A 35 6.98 -15.26 -20.97
N ALA A 36 5.89 -15.88 -20.50
CA ALA A 36 4.72 -16.14 -21.34
C ALA A 36 4.02 -14.83 -21.75
N ALA A 37 3.84 -13.89 -20.83
CA ALA A 37 3.27 -12.58 -21.13
C ALA A 37 4.08 -11.83 -22.21
N ASP A 38 5.41 -11.85 -22.11
CA ASP A 38 6.31 -11.24 -23.08
C ASP A 38 6.22 -11.95 -24.46
N LYS A 39 6.25 -13.29 -24.48
CA LYS A 39 6.14 -14.12 -25.70
C LYS A 39 4.85 -13.86 -26.48
N TYR A 40 3.71 -13.80 -25.80
CA TYR A 40 2.39 -13.64 -26.41
C TYR A 40 1.95 -12.16 -26.56
N SER A 41 2.82 -11.21 -26.19
CA SER A 41 2.55 -9.76 -26.18
C SER A 41 1.32 -9.35 -25.36
N ILE A 42 1.09 -10.03 -24.23
CA ILE A 42 -0.02 -9.77 -23.31
C ILE A 42 0.50 -9.05 -22.06
N LYS A 43 -0.25 -8.10 -21.51
CA LYS A 43 0.07 -7.50 -20.22
C LYS A 43 0.11 -8.57 -19.11
N THR A 44 1.21 -8.69 -18.39
CA THR A 44 1.42 -9.64 -17.28
C THR A 44 0.24 -9.77 -16.31
N ALA A 45 -0.32 -8.64 -15.85
CA ALA A 45 -1.48 -8.60 -14.97
C ALA A 45 -2.78 -9.15 -15.60
N THR A 46 -2.94 -9.02 -16.92
CA THR A 46 -4.06 -9.61 -17.67
C THR A 46 -3.97 -11.13 -17.58
N LEU A 47 -2.80 -11.70 -17.91
CA LEU A 47 -2.52 -13.14 -17.88
C LEU A 47 -2.69 -13.72 -16.47
N GLN A 48 -2.14 -13.06 -15.44
CA GLN A 48 -2.32 -13.46 -14.02
C GLN A 48 -3.80 -13.62 -13.65
N HIS A 49 -4.63 -12.61 -13.95
CA HIS A 49 -6.06 -12.67 -13.67
C HIS A 49 -6.76 -13.80 -14.43
N ARG A 50 -6.29 -14.14 -15.64
CA ARG A 50 -6.92 -15.20 -16.45
C ARG A 50 -6.58 -16.56 -15.87
N ILE A 51 -5.31 -16.82 -15.53
CA ILE A 51 -4.87 -18.04 -14.85
C ILE A 51 -5.64 -18.25 -13.54
N GLU A 52 -5.80 -17.21 -12.73
CA GLU A 52 -6.54 -17.31 -11.46
C GLU A 52 -8.03 -17.62 -11.68
N LYS A 53 -8.64 -17.01 -12.70
CA LYS A 53 -10.01 -17.34 -13.11
C LYS A 53 -10.12 -18.80 -13.58
N THR A 54 -9.19 -19.28 -14.40
CA THR A 54 -9.14 -20.66 -14.90
C THR A 54 -8.96 -21.67 -13.76
N ARG A 55 -8.11 -21.38 -12.77
CA ARG A 55 -7.96 -22.19 -11.56
C ARG A 55 -9.26 -22.23 -10.77
N LYS A 56 -9.88 -21.08 -10.50
CA LYS A 56 -11.13 -21.02 -9.74
C LYS A 56 -12.29 -21.76 -10.44
N SER A 57 -12.39 -21.68 -11.77
CA SER A 57 -13.37 -22.51 -12.51
C SER A 57 -13.05 -24.00 -12.44
N PHE A 58 -11.78 -24.38 -12.55
CA PHE A 58 -11.35 -25.78 -12.48
C PHE A 58 -11.62 -26.40 -11.10
N GLU A 59 -11.36 -25.68 -10.01
CA GLU A 59 -11.72 -26.12 -8.65
C GLU A 59 -13.24 -26.27 -8.48
N ALA A 60 -14.04 -25.33 -9.02
CA ALA A 60 -15.50 -25.45 -8.98
C ALA A 60 -16.01 -26.69 -9.75
N THR A 61 -15.46 -26.98 -10.93
CA THR A 61 -15.80 -28.20 -11.70
C THR A 61 -15.34 -29.48 -10.97
N ARG A 62 -14.16 -29.46 -10.35
CA ARG A 62 -13.62 -30.59 -9.56
C ARG A 62 -14.55 -30.97 -8.41
N ILE A 63 -15.05 -29.99 -7.66
CA ILE A 63 -15.95 -30.20 -6.50
C ILE A 63 -17.30 -30.80 -6.92
N LEU A 64 -17.81 -30.44 -8.10
CA LEU A 64 -19.05 -31.03 -8.63
C LEU A 64 -18.84 -32.51 -9.04
N SER A 65 -17.67 -32.83 -9.62
CA SER A 65 -17.34 -34.20 -10.04
C SER A 65 -17.15 -35.18 -8.88
N THR A 66 -16.80 -34.74 -7.68
CA THR A 66 -16.58 -35.64 -6.53
C THR A 66 -17.86 -36.16 -5.89
N ASN A 67 -19.00 -35.51 -6.13
CA ASN A 67 -20.28 -35.89 -5.50
C ASN A 67 -21.03 -37.00 -6.27
N GLU A 68 -20.69 -37.24 -7.54
CA GLU A 68 -21.29 -38.27 -8.39
C GLU A 68 -20.64 -39.67 -8.19
N ALA A 69 -19.40 -39.73 -7.68
CA ALA A 69 -18.64 -40.98 -7.57
C ALA A 69 -18.98 -41.83 -6.33
N SER A 70 -19.81 -41.33 -5.40
CA SER A 70 -20.06 -41.96 -4.11
C SER A 70 -21.35 -42.80 -4.02
N SER A 71 -22.05 -43.05 -5.12
CA SER A 71 -23.35 -43.76 -5.14
C SER A 71 -23.32 -45.17 -5.75
N SER A 72 -22.16 -45.69 -6.16
CA SER A 72 -22.08 -47.01 -6.80
C SER A 72 -20.76 -47.77 -6.55
N LEU A 73 -20.64 -48.40 -5.38
CA LEU A 73 -19.97 -49.70 -5.22
C LEU A 73 -20.67 -50.52 -4.11
N PRO A 74 -20.80 -51.85 -4.26
CA PRO A 74 -21.61 -52.68 -3.35
C PRO A 74 -20.89 -52.96 -2.04
N ALA A 75 -21.66 -53.09 -0.96
CA ALA A 75 -21.15 -53.47 0.35
C ALA A 75 -20.81 -54.97 0.38
N GLU A 76 -19.56 -55.29 0.68
CA GLU A 76 -19.16 -56.60 1.21
C GLU A 76 -18.31 -56.43 2.47
N SER A 77 -18.60 -57.32 3.38
CA SER A 77 -18.14 -57.51 4.76
C SER A 77 -16.70 -57.08 5.14
N PHE A 78 -16.59 -56.34 6.26
CA PHE A 78 -15.69 -56.78 7.35
C PHE A 78 -16.20 -56.39 8.74
N LEU A 79 -15.83 -57.19 9.74
CA LEU A 79 -16.52 -57.35 11.02
C LEU A 79 -15.61 -57.03 12.24
N SER A 80 -16.20 -56.35 13.22
CA SER A 80 -15.91 -56.19 14.66
C SER A 80 -14.55 -56.57 15.29
N GLN A 81 -14.01 -55.64 16.10
CA GLN A 81 -13.71 -55.73 17.57
C GLN A 81 -13.04 -54.38 18.01
N GLU A 82 -13.47 -53.62 19.02
CA GLU A 82 -13.51 -53.83 20.50
C GLU A 82 -12.11 -54.16 21.08
N GLU A 83 -11.58 -53.51 22.14
CA GLU A 83 -12.16 -53.02 23.41
C GLU A 83 -11.21 -52.01 24.19
N SER A 84 -11.67 -51.45 25.31
CA SER A 84 -10.92 -51.10 26.56
C SER A 84 -10.13 -49.78 26.78
N SER A 85 -10.74 -48.89 27.60
CA SER A 85 -10.21 -48.19 28.84
C SER A 85 -9.07 -47.13 28.77
N LEU A 86 -8.66 -46.33 29.82
CA LEU A 86 -9.11 -46.10 31.22
C LEU A 86 -8.72 -44.70 31.83
N SER A 87 -9.56 -44.18 32.77
CA SER A 87 -9.31 -43.23 33.91
C SER A 87 -8.75 -41.78 33.80
N GLN A 88 -9.38 -40.93 34.63
CA GLN A 88 -9.10 -39.52 34.97
C GLN A 88 -7.90 -39.31 35.92
N ALA A 89 -7.38 -38.08 36.04
CA ALA A 89 -7.41 -37.28 37.29
C ALA A 89 -6.78 -35.86 37.16
N GLY A 90 -7.28 -34.93 37.95
CA GLY A 90 -6.62 -33.67 38.39
C GLY A 90 -7.10 -33.37 39.82
N PRO A 91 -7.01 -32.14 40.38
CA PRO A 91 -6.19 -30.97 40.03
C PRO A 91 -5.33 -30.50 41.23
N SER A 92 -4.51 -29.44 41.08
CA SER A 92 -3.97 -28.70 42.24
C SER A 92 -3.67 -27.22 41.97
N SER A 93 -4.34 -26.36 42.75
CA SER A 93 -3.96 -24.96 43.00
C SER A 93 -3.64 -24.81 44.48
N PRO A 94 -2.82 -23.84 44.87
CA PRO A 94 -3.10 -23.12 46.11
C PRO A 94 -3.01 -21.59 45.97
N GLN A 95 -3.98 -20.89 46.57
CA GLN A 95 -3.86 -19.46 46.91
C GLN A 95 -3.09 -19.27 48.21
N ILE A 96 -2.31 -18.18 48.31
CA ILE A 96 -2.00 -17.48 49.56
C ILE A 96 -2.03 -15.96 49.28
N ALA A 97 -2.65 -15.19 50.17
CA ALA A 97 -2.59 -13.72 50.28
C ALA A 97 -2.21 -13.38 51.75
N PRO A 98 -2.46 -12.19 52.35
CA PRO A 98 -2.43 -10.79 51.88
C PRO A 98 -1.52 -9.87 52.78
N SER A 99 -1.24 -8.62 52.38
CA SER A 99 -0.90 -7.47 53.27
C SER A 99 -0.97 -6.18 52.42
N MET A 100 -1.82 -5.18 52.67
CA MET A 100 -1.98 -4.29 53.84
C MET A 100 -0.83 -3.27 54.00
N GLU A 101 -1.09 -2.02 53.57
CA GLU A 101 -0.58 -0.76 54.17
C GLU A 101 -1.48 0.40 53.69
N MET A 102 -1.98 1.25 54.58
CA MET A 102 -2.74 2.47 54.23
C MET A 102 -2.51 3.59 55.24
N ALA A 103 -1.87 4.67 54.80
CA ALA A 103 -1.59 5.90 55.56
C ALA A 103 -1.11 7.00 54.58
N LYS A 104 -1.35 8.31 54.74
CA LYS A 104 -2.30 9.05 55.59
C LYS A 104 -2.51 10.46 54.98
N ILE A 105 -3.58 11.15 55.36
CA ILE A 105 -3.93 12.51 54.90
C ILE A 105 -3.10 13.57 55.63
N ALA A 106 -2.63 14.61 54.92
CA ALA A 106 -2.37 15.94 55.51
C ALA A 106 -2.39 17.05 54.44
N SER A 107 -3.30 18.02 54.60
CA SER A 107 -3.32 19.27 53.82
C SER A 107 -2.60 20.37 54.60
N SER A 108 -1.62 21.06 54.01
CA SER A 108 -1.22 22.39 54.48
C SER A 108 -0.51 23.22 53.42
N SER A 109 -0.86 24.50 53.41
CA SER A 109 -0.22 25.58 52.65
C SER A 109 1.22 25.84 53.10
N ALA A 110 2.14 25.97 52.14
CA ALA A 110 3.26 26.91 52.23
C ALA A 110 3.80 27.25 50.84
N HIS A 111 4.04 28.54 50.62
CA HIS A 111 4.61 29.12 49.40
C HIS A 111 5.99 29.67 49.75
N THR A 112 7.05 29.23 49.05
CA THR A 112 8.30 29.97 48.73
C THR A 112 9.41 29.03 48.22
N THR A 113 10.42 29.62 47.56
CA THR A 113 11.82 29.15 47.52
C THR A 113 12.23 28.10 46.46
N THR A 114 12.83 28.64 45.39
CA THR A 114 14.16 28.23 44.83
C THR A 114 14.34 26.94 44.02
N ALA A 115 14.85 27.17 42.80
CA ALA A 115 15.76 26.34 42.00
C ALA A 115 15.48 24.83 41.87
N ALA A 116 14.91 24.47 40.71
CA ALA A 116 15.39 23.33 39.95
C ALA A 116 15.50 23.73 38.48
N LEU A 117 16.69 23.55 37.88
CA LEU A 117 16.81 23.56 36.42
C LEU A 117 16.00 22.37 35.90
N SER A 118 15.05 22.63 35.00
CA SER A 118 14.42 21.55 34.22
C SER A 118 14.29 21.97 32.77
N SER A 119 15.39 21.74 32.06
CA SER A 119 15.53 21.86 30.61
C SER A 119 14.55 20.93 29.90
N HIS A 120 13.33 21.41 29.67
CA HIS A 120 12.39 20.81 28.74
C HIS A 120 12.69 21.29 27.31
N THR A 121 13.96 21.17 26.90
CA THR A 121 14.30 20.99 25.49
C THR A 121 13.74 19.62 25.09
N ALA A 122 12.45 19.60 24.78
CA ALA A 122 11.79 18.45 24.18
C ALA A 122 12.29 18.32 22.74
N THR A 123 13.53 17.85 22.59
CA THR A 123 14.02 17.21 21.37
C THR A 123 13.17 15.97 21.15
N ALA A 124 12.01 16.17 20.52
CA ALA A 124 11.18 15.13 19.98
C ALA A 124 11.93 14.49 18.81
N THR A 125 12.90 13.64 19.14
CA THR A 125 13.61 12.78 18.20
C THR A 125 12.61 11.77 17.63
N SER A 126 11.79 12.24 16.68
CA SER A 126 10.93 11.39 15.86
C SER A 126 11.78 10.68 14.80
N SER A 127 12.78 9.94 15.27
CA SER A 127 13.56 9.02 14.45
C SER A 127 12.63 7.87 14.06
N ASN A 128 11.95 8.04 12.93
CA ASN A 128 11.11 6.99 12.37
C ASN A 128 12.01 5.82 11.95
N ILE A 129 12.09 4.80 12.82
CA ILE A 129 12.94 3.61 12.68
C ILE A 129 12.63 2.86 11.36
N TYR A 130 11.43 3.05 10.80
CA TYR A 130 11.07 2.60 9.46
C TYR A 130 10.99 3.79 8.50
N GLY A 131 12.17 4.30 8.10
CA GLY A 131 12.29 5.28 7.03
C GLY A 131 11.60 4.79 5.75
N SER A 132 10.50 5.44 5.37
CA SER A 132 9.79 5.07 4.14
C SER A 132 10.68 5.34 2.92
N LYS A 133 10.44 4.66 1.79
CA LYS A 133 11.19 4.93 0.54
C LYS A 133 11.16 6.39 0.08
N TYR A 134 10.22 7.19 0.59
CA TYR A 134 10.06 8.61 0.26
C TYR A 134 10.85 9.55 1.18
N THR A 135 11.20 9.14 2.41
CA THR A 135 12.01 9.98 3.32
C THR A 135 13.48 10.02 2.93
N ILE A 136 13.95 9.04 2.14
CA ILE A 136 15.35 8.96 1.65
C ILE A 136 15.61 9.98 0.53
N ALA A 137 14.58 10.39 -0.21
CA ALA A 137 14.67 11.30 -1.36
C ALA A 137 13.96 12.65 -1.10
N HIS A 138 13.86 13.05 0.16
CA HIS A 138 13.24 14.32 0.57
C HIS A 138 14.20 15.48 0.25
N VAL A 139 13.75 16.42 -0.58
CA VAL A 139 14.60 17.51 -1.12
C VAL A 139 14.58 18.75 -0.25
N PHE A 140 13.44 19.06 0.37
CA PHE A 140 13.31 20.14 1.35
C PHE A 140 13.30 19.56 2.75
N SER A 141 13.77 20.32 3.75
CA SER A 141 13.50 20.05 5.16
C SER A 141 12.04 20.37 5.51
N ILE A 142 11.49 19.74 6.56
CA ILE A 142 10.16 20.04 7.11
C ILE A 142 9.98 21.54 7.40
N GLU A 143 11.04 22.22 7.83
CA GLU A 143 11.04 23.67 8.08
C GLU A 143 10.94 24.49 6.80
N GLN A 144 11.64 24.05 5.74
CA GLN A 144 11.61 24.67 4.42
C GLN A 144 10.23 24.48 3.76
N GLU A 145 9.62 23.30 3.89
CA GLU A 145 8.25 23.05 3.40
C GLU A 145 7.21 23.92 4.14
N LYS A 146 7.36 24.12 5.46
CA LYS A 146 6.53 25.05 6.24
C LYS A 146 6.68 26.49 5.77
N ALA A 147 7.91 26.96 5.52
CA ALA A 147 8.14 28.30 4.99
C ALA A 147 7.51 28.50 3.61
N LEU A 148 7.70 27.54 2.70
CA LEU A 148 7.13 27.55 1.35
C LEU A 148 5.58 27.57 1.38
N THR A 149 4.98 26.70 2.18
CA THR A 149 3.51 26.62 2.31
C THR A 149 2.92 27.87 2.96
N GLN A 150 3.58 28.46 3.96
CA GLN A 150 3.17 29.74 4.55
C GLN A 150 3.19 30.89 3.53
N TYR A 151 4.19 30.95 2.65
CA TYR A 151 4.24 31.92 1.56
C TYR A 151 3.03 31.77 0.61
N LEU A 152 2.70 30.54 0.19
CA LEU A 152 1.56 30.28 -0.69
C LEU A 152 0.21 30.64 -0.05
N LEU A 153 0.04 30.35 1.24
CA LEU A 153 -1.14 30.76 2.00
C LEU A 153 -1.26 32.29 2.08
N ASN A 154 -0.15 33.02 2.22
CA ASN A 154 -0.15 34.47 2.20
C ASN A 154 -0.52 35.03 0.82
N CYS A 155 0.02 34.48 -0.27
CA CYS A 155 -0.35 34.89 -1.63
C CYS A 155 -1.84 34.66 -1.92
N SER A 156 -2.39 33.52 -1.46
CA SER A 156 -3.83 33.23 -1.54
C SER A 156 -4.67 34.26 -0.76
N LYS A 157 -4.25 34.66 0.44
CA LYS A 157 -4.93 35.70 1.24
C LYS A 157 -4.89 37.08 0.60
N MET A 158 -3.82 37.40 -0.13
CA MET A 158 -3.68 38.65 -0.89
C MET A 158 -4.36 38.60 -2.26
N HIS A 159 -5.12 37.54 -2.58
CA HIS A 159 -5.74 37.29 -3.88
C HIS A 159 -4.76 37.23 -5.08
N TYR A 160 -3.46 37.14 -4.84
CA TYR A 160 -2.47 36.83 -5.86
C TYR A 160 -2.46 35.32 -6.13
N GLY A 161 -3.26 34.91 -7.12
CA GLY A 161 -3.30 33.52 -7.58
C GLY A 161 -1.96 33.06 -8.15
N ILE A 162 -1.23 32.24 -7.41
CA ILE A 162 -0.01 31.58 -7.88
C ILE A 162 -0.39 30.37 -8.73
N THR A 163 -0.01 30.38 -10.00
CA THR A 163 -0.16 29.23 -10.89
C THR A 163 0.85 28.13 -10.55
N LEU A 164 0.54 26.88 -10.90
CA LEU A 164 1.46 25.74 -10.69
C LEU A 164 2.85 25.96 -11.33
N ARG A 165 2.93 26.69 -12.45
CA ARG A 165 4.21 27.03 -13.09
C ARG A 165 5.04 27.97 -12.22
N GLN A 166 4.43 29.03 -11.71
CA GLN A 166 5.10 29.99 -10.81
C GLN A 166 5.52 29.33 -9.51
N LEU A 167 4.68 28.47 -8.93
CA LEU A 167 5.02 27.65 -7.75
C LEU A 167 6.25 26.77 -8.01
N LEU A 168 6.31 26.07 -9.15
CA LEU A 168 7.45 25.21 -9.49
C LEU A 168 8.72 26.01 -9.74
N THR A 169 8.63 27.18 -10.39
CA THR A 169 9.77 28.10 -10.56
C THR A 169 10.28 28.58 -9.21
N LEU A 170 9.39 29.05 -8.34
CA LEU A 170 9.72 29.53 -6.99
C LEU A 170 10.33 28.41 -6.13
N ALA A 171 9.79 27.20 -6.17
CA ALA A 171 10.34 26.06 -5.46
C ALA A 171 11.75 25.68 -5.97
N TYR A 172 12.01 25.78 -7.28
CA TYR A 172 13.36 25.59 -7.83
C TYR A 172 14.35 26.67 -7.35
N GLU A 173 13.96 27.94 -7.39
CA GLU A 173 14.78 29.08 -6.93
C GLU A 173 15.02 29.02 -5.41
N PHE A 174 14.05 28.52 -4.65
CA PHE A 174 14.18 28.23 -3.24
C PHE A 174 15.14 27.04 -2.97
N ALA A 175 15.11 25.99 -3.78
CA ALA A 175 16.06 24.87 -3.69
C ALA A 175 17.49 25.29 -4.08
N GLU A 176 17.65 26.17 -5.08
CA GLU A 176 18.93 26.73 -5.52
C GLU A 176 19.54 27.64 -4.45
N SER A 177 18.74 28.52 -3.83
CA SER A 177 19.20 29.42 -2.76
C SER A 177 19.44 28.72 -1.41
N SER A 178 18.72 27.65 -1.10
CA SER A 178 18.94 26.84 0.11
C SER A 178 20.01 25.74 -0.04
N GLY A 179 20.58 25.55 -1.24
CA GLY A 179 21.64 24.58 -1.49
C GLY A 179 21.19 23.10 -1.38
N CYS A 180 19.90 22.82 -1.53
CA CYS A 180 19.36 21.47 -1.37
C CYS A 180 19.82 20.52 -2.50
N ASN A 181 20.03 19.25 -2.15
CA ASN A 181 20.38 18.22 -3.13
C ASN A 181 19.16 17.77 -3.94
N TYR A 182 19.08 18.19 -5.19
CA TYR A 182 18.05 17.77 -6.15
C TYR A 182 18.66 17.07 -7.38
N PRO A 183 17.93 16.16 -8.04
CA PRO A 183 18.46 15.41 -9.17
C PRO A 183 18.75 16.33 -10.38
N LYS A 184 19.94 16.14 -10.96
CA LYS A 184 20.47 16.85 -12.15
C LYS A 184 19.45 17.17 -13.28
N PRO A 185 18.52 16.28 -13.70
CA PRO A 185 17.53 16.60 -14.73
C PRO A 185 16.53 17.73 -14.39
N TRP A 186 16.46 18.20 -13.14
CA TRP A 186 15.58 19.31 -12.76
C TRP A 186 16.14 20.70 -13.07
N LYS A 187 17.41 20.80 -13.54
CA LYS A 187 18.02 22.09 -13.87
C LYS A 187 17.21 22.85 -14.94
N LYS A 188 17.10 24.16 -14.74
CA LYS A 188 16.17 25.18 -15.30
C LYS A 188 15.56 24.97 -16.70
N THR A 189 16.23 24.30 -17.63
CA THR A 189 15.81 24.13 -19.03
C THR A 189 14.83 22.98 -19.31
N ASN A 190 14.81 21.89 -18.53
CA ASN A 190 14.09 20.67 -18.94
C ASN A 190 12.74 20.42 -18.23
N ALA A 191 12.59 20.83 -16.96
CA ALA A 191 11.41 20.49 -16.17
C ALA A 191 10.18 21.37 -16.49
N LEU A 192 10.36 22.68 -16.59
CA LEU A 192 9.26 23.65 -16.80
C LEU A 192 8.70 23.59 -18.23
N GLU A 193 9.57 23.44 -19.24
CA GLU A 193 9.16 23.31 -20.65
C GLU A 193 8.39 22.02 -20.92
N LYS A 194 8.80 20.90 -20.31
CA LYS A 194 8.14 19.59 -20.49
C LYS A 194 6.72 19.55 -19.88
N ILE A 195 6.49 20.30 -18.79
CA ILE A 195 5.16 20.57 -18.24
C ILE A 195 4.41 21.63 -19.09
N GLY A 196 5.12 22.46 -19.86
CA GLY A 196 4.60 23.28 -20.96
C GLY A 196 3.92 22.44 -22.03
N GLN A 197 4.69 21.58 -22.68
CA GLN A 197 4.29 20.80 -23.85
C GLN A 197 3.13 19.82 -23.57
N LEU A 198 3.04 19.26 -22.36
CA LEU A 198 1.92 18.39 -21.95
C LEU A 198 0.60 19.14 -21.64
N ALA A 199 0.65 20.48 -21.54
CA ALA A 199 -0.54 21.32 -21.44
C ALA A 199 -1.01 21.77 -22.83
N SER A 200 -0.10 22.26 -23.69
CA SER A 200 -0.45 22.71 -25.04
C SER A 200 -0.80 21.57 -26.01
N GLY A 201 -0.24 20.37 -25.81
CA GLY A 201 -0.51 19.18 -26.64
C GLY A 201 -1.93 18.58 -26.50
N ARG A 202 -2.90 19.30 -25.93
CA ARG A 202 -4.31 18.89 -25.80
C ARG A 202 -5.30 19.74 -26.60
N GLU A 203 -4.85 20.74 -27.35
CA GLU A 203 -5.73 21.70 -28.03
C GLU A 203 -5.72 21.63 -29.57
N THR A 204 -5.04 20.65 -30.19
CA THR A 204 -4.97 20.50 -31.66
C THR A 204 -5.52 19.17 -32.18
N GLN A 205 -6.84 18.97 -32.10
CA GLN A 205 -7.66 18.19 -33.05
C GLN A 205 -9.16 18.41 -32.73
N ASN A 206 -9.78 19.38 -33.39
CA ASN A 206 -11.22 19.47 -33.64
C ASN A 206 -11.46 20.46 -34.79
#